data_AF-A0A2D9B4X9-F1
#
_entry.id   AF-A0A2D9B4X9-F1
#
_cell.length_a   1.000
_cell.length_b   1.000
_cell.length_c   1.000
_cell.angle_alpha   90.00
_cell.angle_beta   90.00
_cell.angle_gamma   90.00
#
_symmetry.space_group_name_H-M   'P 1'
#
loop_
_entity.id
_entity.type
_entity.pdbx_description
1 polymer ?
#
loop_
_entity_poly.entity_id
_entity_poly.type
_entity_poly.pdbx_seq_one_letter_code
_entity_poly.pdbx_strand_id
1 'polypeptide(L)'
;MKGKSFFKDLYALIPLVLSGILCITLIFLLWEKSTALESFNQTLQEATTIFISISGFLAAIIMVYLASAASGLKSTRTAAIDSLSKVTQKMHTFRSIIEILLNSKIWLPGLQEYIDEEFAGLTFFEVKEFYKGKSKLAIEFLQEHSPFEDTENLYLELKALLMTDPKEKKLPENIRYPSIYNKDIVAKWLEHKCGSGLWYYFGYKYGDFKSALDFNNVYERHQEKIMTLANSIDSEAFQDSSFNEVFLAKLGEYINKEVIPKLFQFQGRTENSLPGLMKYLYFIFLFLVLFGLLLPIAFMFFSLHILTLIISFSIVSSIIFFLATSLYQFMNREINS
;
A
#
# COMPACT_ATOMS: atom_id res chain seq x y z
N MET A 1 6.91 24.38 10.05
CA MET A 1 6.23 24.49 8.74
C MET A 1 4.77 24.06 8.89
N LYS A 2 3.83 24.98 9.19
CA LYS A 2 2.40 24.69 9.42
C LYS A 2 1.43 25.64 8.67
N GLY A 3 1.89 26.31 7.61
CA GLY A 3 1.10 27.33 6.88
C GLY A 3 0.44 26.88 5.57
N LYS A 4 0.76 25.68 5.03
CA LYS A 4 0.31 25.28 3.69
C LYS A 4 -1.07 24.56 3.63
N SER A 5 -1.63 24.13 4.76
CA SER A 5 -2.91 23.39 4.77
C SER A 5 -4.13 24.30 4.64
N PHE A 6 -4.13 25.45 5.32
CA PHE A 6 -5.32 26.27 5.49
C PHE A 6 -5.80 26.92 4.18
N PHE A 7 -4.87 27.45 3.38
CA PHE A 7 -5.19 28.02 2.07
C PHE A 7 -5.64 26.95 1.05
N LYS A 8 -5.14 25.71 1.18
CA LYS A 8 -5.49 24.61 0.26
C LYS A 8 -6.94 24.13 0.45
N ASP A 9 -7.46 24.21 1.68
CA ASP A 9 -8.85 23.88 1.98
C ASP A 9 -9.81 25.05 1.71
N LEU A 10 -9.34 26.30 1.83
CA LEU A 10 -10.15 27.50 1.60
C LEU A 10 -10.71 27.58 0.16
N TYR A 11 -9.90 27.23 -0.85
CA TYR A 11 -10.34 27.27 -2.25
C TYR A 11 -11.43 26.26 -2.58
N ALA A 12 -11.47 25.10 -1.91
CA ALA A 12 -12.54 24.11 -2.08
C ALA A 12 -13.82 24.50 -1.31
N LEU A 13 -13.67 25.26 -0.22
CA LEU A 13 -14.77 25.69 0.65
C LEU A 13 -15.55 26.87 0.03
N ILE A 14 -14.89 27.73 -0.75
CA ILE A 14 -15.52 28.90 -1.40
C ILE A 14 -16.65 28.49 -2.37
N PRO A 15 -16.44 27.59 -3.36
CA PRO A 15 -17.52 27.11 -4.23
C PRO A 15 -18.69 26.49 -3.47
N LEU A 16 -18.41 25.78 -2.37
CA LEU A 16 -19.42 25.12 -1.54
C LEU A 16 -20.29 26.14 -0.78
N VAL A 17 -19.66 27.17 -0.20
CA VAL A 17 -20.40 28.23 0.50
C VAL A 17 -21.23 29.04 -0.50
N LEU A 18 -20.65 29.39 -1.65
CA LEU A 18 -21.36 30.12 -2.70
C LEU A 18 -22.55 29.31 -3.26
N SER A 19 -22.39 28.00 -3.47
CA SER A 19 -23.50 27.15 -3.90
C SER A 19 -24.57 27.00 -2.81
N GLY A 20 -24.19 26.93 -1.53
CA GLY A 20 -25.14 26.94 -0.42
C GLY A 20 -25.95 28.24 -0.33
N ILE A 21 -25.28 29.39 -0.47
CA ILE A 21 -25.94 30.71 -0.50
C ILE A 21 -26.88 30.81 -1.71
N LEU A 22 -26.43 30.34 -2.88
CA LEU A 22 -27.26 30.28 -4.08
C LEU A 22 -28.52 29.43 -3.84
N CYS A 23 -28.37 28.27 -3.20
CA CYS A 23 -29.50 27.38 -2.88
C CYS A 23 -30.54 28.08 -2.01
N ILE A 24 -30.12 28.72 -0.91
CA ILE A 24 -31.03 29.42 0.01
C ILE A 24 -31.71 30.59 -0.71
N THR A 25 -30.94 31.35 -1.47
CA THR A 25 -31.45 32.49 -2.26
C THR A 25 -32.49 32.03 -3.28
N LEU A 26 -32.23 30.94 -4.00
CA LEU A 26 -33.16 30.38 -4.97
C LEU A 26 -34.44 29.88 -4.31
N ILE A 27 -34.35 29.19 -3.16
CA ILE A 27 -35.54 28.76 -2.41
C ILE A 27 -36.41 29.96 -2.05
N PHE A 28 -35.80 31.02 -1.51
CA PHE A 28 -36.53 32.22 -1.10
C PHE A 28 -37.20 32.92 -2.29
N LEU A 29 -36.45 33.19 -3.37
CA LEU A 29 -36.97 33.90 -4.54
C LEU A 29 -38.05 33.12 -5.29
N LEU A 30 -37.86 31.81 -5.43
CA LEU A 30 -38.84 30.94 -6.10
C LEU A 30 -40.12 30.78 -5.25
N TRP A 31 -39.98 30.74 -3.93
CA TRP A 31 -41.11 30.71 -3.00
C TRP A 31 -41.93 32.00 -3.05
N GLU A 32 -41.27 33.16 -2.94
CA GLU A 32 -41.93 34.46 -3.03
C GLU A 32 -42.69 34.59 -4.36
N LYS A 33 -42.05 34.25 -5.48
CA LYS A 33 -42.67 34.29 -6.81
C LYS A 33 -43.84 33.32 -6.96
N SER A 34 -43.76 32.12 -6.36
CA SER A 34 -44.84 31.13 -6.33
C SER A 34 -46.08 31.63 -5.58
N THR A 35 -45.89 32.41 -4.52
CA THR A 35 -47.00 33.01 -3.76
C THR A 35 -47.59 34.26 -4.43
N ALA A 36 -46.79 35.00 -5.20
CA ALA A 36 -47.20 36.25 -5.83
C ALA A 36 -47.90 36.06 -7.19
N LEU A 37 -47.61 34.98 -7.92
CA LEU A 37 -48.08 34.79 -9.30
C LEU A 37 -48.54 33.35 -9.54
N GLU A 38 -49.85 33.13 -9.70
CA GLU A 38 -50.41 31.78 -9.87
C GLU A 38 -49.94 31.08 -11.16
N SER A 39 -49.73 31.84 -12.25
CA SER A 39 -49.20 31.34 -13.52
C SER A 39 -47.78 30.78 -13.40
N PHE A 40 -47.00 31.21 -12.40
CA PHE A 40 -45.64 30.72 -12.19
C PHE A 40 -45.59 29.25 -11.78
N ASN A 41 -46.59 28.78 -11.02
CA ASN A 41 -46.66 27.38 -10.61
C ASN A 41 -46.87 26.46 -11.82
N GLN A 42 -47.68 26.87 -12.81
CA GLN A 42 -47.86 26.14 -14.07
C GLN A 42 -46.56 26.08 -14.86
N THR A 43 -45.85 27.22 -15.00
CA THR A 43 -44.55 27.24 -15.69
C THR A 43 -43.52 26.32 -15.03
N LEU A 44 -43.48 26.25 -13.69
CA LEU A 44 -42.55 25.36 -12.98
C LEU A 44 -42.86 23.88 -13.23
N GLN A 45 -44.14 23.53 -13.28
CA GLN A 45 -44.59 22.17 -13.62
C GLN A 45 -44.23 21.81 -15.06
N GLU A 46 -44.47 22.70 -16.03
CA GLU A 46 -44.11 22.49 -17.43
C GLU A 46 -42.59 22.31 -17.62
N ALA A 47 -41.78 23.08 -16.89
CA ALA A 47 -40.32 22.97 -16.92
C ALA A 47 -39.78 21.69 -16.28
N THR A 48 -40.59 20.97 -15.48
CA THR A 48 -40.12 19.84 -14.68
C THR A 48 -39.62 18.69 -15.55
N THR A 49 -40.27 18.40 -16.69
CA THR A 49 -39.83 17.33 -17.60
C THR A 49 -38.45 17.60 -18.20
N ILE A 50 -38.17 18.85 -18.59
CA ILE A 50 -36.86 19.26 -19.10
C ILE A 50 -35.81 19.16 -17.98
N PHE A 51 -36.17 19.62 -16.78
CA PHE A 51 -35.30 19.57 -15.60
C PHE A 51 -34.89 18.14 -15.21
N ILE A 52 -35.86 17.20 -15.20
CA ILE A 52 -35.61 15.77 -15.00
C ILE A 52 -34.66 15.25 -16.07
N SER A 53 -34.87 15.64 -17.33
CA SER A 53 -34.04 15.19 -18.46
C SER A 53 -32.59 15.64 -18.32
N ILE A 54 -32.35 16.91 -17.96
CA ILE A 54 -31.00 17.45 -17.73
C ILE A 54 -30.33 16.76 -16.54
N SER A 55 -31.05 16.61 -15.43
CA SER A 55 -30.55 15.96 -14.22
C SER A 55 -30.20 14.49 -14.48
N GLY A 56 -31.06 13.79 -15.22
CA GLY A 56 -30.86 12.40 -15.62
C GLY A 56 -29.66 12.21 -16.53
N PHE A 57 -29.51 13.10 -17.52
CA PHE A 57 -28.35 13.07 -18.40
C PHE A 57 -27.03 13.28 -17.63
N LEU A 58 -26.99 14.28 -16.75
CA LEU A 58 -25.80 14.54 -15.92
C LEU A 58 -25.48 13.38 -14.96
N ALA A 59 -26.52 12.83 -14.31
CA ALA A 59 -26.36 11.67 -13.43
C ALA A 59 -25.86 10.43 -14.21
N ALA A 60 -26.35 10.22 -15.44
CA ALA A 60 -25.90 9.11 -16.30
C ALA A 60 -24.42 9.24 -16.67
N ILE A 61 -23.95 10.44 -17.05
CA ILE A 61 -22.53 10.68 -17.33
C ILE A 61 -21.66 10.35 -16.11
N ILE A 62 -22.05 10.85 -14.93
CA ILE A 62 -21.31 10.62 -13.70
C ILE A 62 -21.31 9.12 -13.36
N MET A 63 -22.43 8.42 -13.53
CA MET A 63 -22.54 6.98 -13.30
C MET A 63 -21.59 6.19 -14.21
N VAL A 64 -21.55 6.51 -15.51
CA VAL A 64 -20.63 5.85 -16.46
C VAL A 64 -19.17 6.05 -16.06
N TYR A 65 -18.80 7.27 -15.63
CA TYR A 65 -17.47 7.53 -15.10
C TYR A 65 -17.17 6.74 -13.82
N LEU A 66 -18.09 6.72 -12.86
CA LEU A 66 -17.90 5.97 -11.61
C LEU A 66 -17.76 4.47 -11.86
N ALA A 67 -18.55 3.91 -12.79
CA ALA A 67 -18.49 2.50 -13.18
C ALA A 67 -17.17 2.14 -13.87
N SER A 68 -16.68 3.00 -14.78
CA SER A 68 -15.41 2.79 -15.47
C SER A 68 -14.23 2.91 -14.50
N ALA A 69 -14.22 3.92 -13.63
CA ALA A 69 -13.20 4.10 -12.61
C ALA A 69 -13.19 2.95 -11.59
N ALA A 70 -14.35 2.46 -11.15
CA ALA A 70 -14.44 1.29 -10.27
C ALA A 70 -13.88 0.02 -10.93
N SER A 71 -14.15 -0.17 -12.22
CA SER A 71 -13.62 -1.29 -13.01
C SER A 71 -12.10 -1.19 -13.18
N GLY A 72 -11.58 0.02 -13.43
CA GLY A 72 -10.15 0.29 -13.49
C GLY A 72 -9.44 0.02 -12.16
N LEU A 73 -10.01 0.48 -11.03
CA LEU A 73 -9.46 0.19 -9.70
C LEU A 73 -9.43 -1.31 -9.41
N LYS A 74 -10.48 -2.05 -9.80
CA LYS A 74 -10.52 -3.51 -9.66
C LYS A 74 -9.39 -4.15 -10.46
N SER A 75 -9.18 -3.76 -11.72
CA SER A 75 -8.11 -4.34 -12.54
C SER A 75 -6.72 -4.01 -12.01
N THR A 76 -6.48 -2.76 -11.60
CA THR A 76 -5.21 -2.34 -10.97
C THR A 76 -4.96 -3.10 -9.68
N ARG A 77 -5.98 -3.29 -8.84
CA ARG A 77 -5.87 -4.06 -7.59
C ARG A 77 -5.54 -5.53 -7.87
N THR A 78 -6.18 -6.15 -8.84
CA THR A 78 -5.86 -7.53 -9.24
C THR A 78 -4.43 -7.65 -9.74
N ALA A 79 -3.96 -6.71 -10.57
CA ALA A 79 -2.58 -6.70 -11.04
C ALA A 79 -1.57 -6.48 -9.90
N ALA A 80 -1.90 -5.62 -8.92
CA ALA A 80 -1.10 -5.41 -7.73
C ALA A 80 -1.03 -6.68 -6.85
N ILE A 81 -2.14 -7.39 -6.67
CA ILE A 81 -2.19 -8.66 -5.93
C ILE A 81 -1.36 -9.73 -6.64
N ASP A 82 -1.47 -9.85 -7.97
CA ASP A 82 -0.67 -10.80 -8.76
C ASP A 82 0.83 -10.50 -8.63
N SER A 83 1.19 -9.22 -8.75
CA SER A 83 2.58 -8.76 -8.59
C SER A 83 3.11 -9.04 -7.17
N LEU A 84 2.30 -8.78 -6.14
CA LEU A 84 2.63 -9.07 -4.75
C LEU A 84 2.80 -10.57 -4.52
N SER A 85 1.90 -11.40 -5.06
CA SER A 85 1.96 -12.86 -4.96
C SER A 85 3.26 -13.41 -5.56
N LYS A 86 3.62 -12.95 -6.77
CA LYS A 86 4.88 -13.33 -7.44
C LYS A 86 6.11 -12.98 -6.59
N VAL A 87 6.20 -11.75 -6.07
CA VAL A 87 7.34 -11.35 -5.23
C VAL A 87 7.34 -12.07 -3.88
N THR A 88 6.17 -12.32 -3.30
CA THR A 88 6.02 -13.11 -2.06
C THR A 88 6.55 -14.53 -2.26
N GLN A 89 6.25 -15.15 -3.41
CA GLN A 89 6.78 -16.47 -3.73
C GLN A 89 8.30 -16.46 -3.91
N LYS A 90 8.87 -15.44 -4.57
CA LYS A 90 10.33 -15.27 -4.62
C LYS A 90 10.94 -15.18 -3.22
N MET A 91 10.30 -14.45 -2.31
CA MET A 91 10.74 -14.36 -0.91
C MET A 91 10.62 -15.70 -0.18
N HIS A 92 9.56 -16.49 -0.41
CA HIS A 92 9.43 -17.84 0.14
C HIS A 92 10.60 -18.73 -0.31
N THR A 93 10.87 -18.75 -1.60
CA THR A 93 11.98 -19.52 -2.18
C THR A 93 13.32 -19.09 -1.58
N PHE A 94 13.54 -17.77 -1.43
CA PHE A 94 14.75 -17.28 -0.80
C PHE A 94 14.88 -17.68 0.67
N ARG A 95 13.81 -17.57 1.46
CA ARG A 95 13.80 -18.03 2.86
C ARG A 95 14.07 -19.54 2.96
N SER A 96 13.62 -20.34 1.99
CA SER A 96 13.97 -21.76 1.92
C SER A 96 15.47 -21.98 1.70
N ILE A 97 16.12 -21.15 0.88
CA ILE A 97 17.59 -21.17 0.72
C ILE A 97 18.28 -20.80 2.04
N ILE A 98 17.82 -19.75 2.71
CA ILE A 98 18.38 -19.31 3.99
C ILE A 98 18.23 -20.38 5.06
N GLU A 99 17.08 -21.05 5.13
CA GLU A 99 16.84 -22.17 6.03
C GLU A 99 17.84 -23.32 5.78
N ILE A 100 18.15 -23.64 4.52
CA ILE A 100 19.17 -24.64 4.18
C ILE A 100 20.56 -24.19 4.63
N LEU A 101 20.93 -22.92 4.37
CA LEU A 101 22.24 -22.37 4.74
C LEU A 101 22.43 -22.32 6.26
N LEU A 102 21.43 -21.85 7.00
CA LEU A 102 21.45 -21.83 8.46
C LEU A 102 21.68 -23.22 9.03
N ASN A 103 21.02 -24.25 8.49
CA ASN A 103 21.18 -25.64 8.94
C ASN A 103 22.37 -26.39 8.31
N SER A 104 23.22 -25.71 7.55
CA SER A 104 24.38 -26.31 6.89
C SER A 104 25.66 -26.19 7.72
N LYS A 105 26.72 -26.85 7.27
CA LYS A 105 28.06 -26.77 7.88
C LYS A 105 28.92 -25.63 7.33
N ILE A 106 28.28 -24.57 6.82
CA ILE A 106 28.98 -23.39 6.32
C ILE A 106 29.65 -22.58 7.44
N TRP A 107 29.14 -22.72 8.66
CA TRP A 107 29.58 -22.00 9.86
C TRP A 107 30.74 -22.72 10.55
N LEU A 108 31.53 -21.95 11.32
CA LEU A 108 32.43 -22.54 12.30
C LEU A 108 31.66 -23.40 13.33
N PRO A 109 32.22 -24.54 13.75
CA PRO A 109 31.64 -25.34 14.82
C PRO A 109 31.41 -24.51 16.10
N GLY A 110 30.24 -24.63 16.70
CA GLY A 110 29.87 -23.91 17.93
C GLY A 110 29.18 -22.57 17.72
N LEU A 111 29.21 -21.96 16.52
CA LEU A 111 28.58 -20.66 16.27
C LEU A 111 27.07 -20.69 16.55
N GLN A 112 26.39 -21.76 16.12
CA GLN A 112 24.95 -21.91 16.31
C GLN A 112 24.60 -22.06 17.80
N GLU A 113 25.34 -22.89 18.53
CA GLU A 113 25.17 -23.11 19.97
C GLU A 113 25.37 -21.79 20.74
N TYR A 114 26.41 -21.02 20.38
CA TYR A 114 26.68 -19.70 20.96
C TYR A 114 25.49 -18.74 20.77
N ILE A 115 24.93 -18.63 19.56
CA ILE A 115 23.84 -17.68 19.31
C ILE A 115 22.48 -18.19 19.83
N ASP A 116 22.18 -19.47 19.64
CA ASP A 116 20.85 -20.02 19.95
C ASP A 116 20.69 -20.41 21.41
N GLU A 117 21.78 -20.75 22.11
CA GLU A 117 21.77 -21.16 23.52
C GLU A 117 22.32 -20.06 24.44
N GLU A 118 23.56 -19.59 24.22
CA GLU A 118 24.18 -18.59 25.12
C GLU A 118 23.53 -17.21 24.98
N PHE A 119 23.29 -16.76 23.75
CA PHE A 119 22.57 -15.51 23.44
C PHE A 119 21.09 -15.73 23.08
N ALA A 120 20.47 -16.74 23.70
CA ALA A 120 19.09 -17.13 23.41
C ALA A 120 18.11 -15.94 23.45
N GLY A 121 17.47 -15.67 22.31
CA GLY A 121 16.49 -14.60 22.16
C GLY A 121 17.04 -13.29 21.63
N LEU A 122 18.35 -13.20 21.39
CA LEU A 122 18.97 -12.11 20.65
C LEU A 122 18.49 -12.12 19.20
N THR A 123 18.19 -10.94 18.66
CA THR A 123 17.79 -10.78 17.26
C THR A 123 18.69 -9.77 16.57
N PHE A 124 18.81 -9.90 15.25
CA PHE A 124 19.56 -8.94 14.43
C PHE A 124 19.06 -7.49 14.61
N PHE A 125 17.75 -7.30 14.78
CA PHE A 125 17.16 -5.97 14.97
C PHE A 125 17.59 -5.36 16.30
N GLU A 126 17.66 -6.15 17.37
CA GLU A 126 18.16 -5.67 18.66
C GLU A 126 19.64 -5.27 18.58
N VAL A 127 20.46 -6.06 17.87
CA VAL A 127 21.88 -5.74 17.64
C VAL A 127 22.03 -4.46 16.81
N LYS A 128 21.28 -4.28 15.71
CA LYS A 128 21.34 -3.06 14.88
C LYS A 128 20.78 -1.83 15.58
N GLU A 129 19.85 -2.01 16.52
CA GLU A 129 19.21 -0.93 17.26
C GLU A 129 19.75 -0.75 18.68
N PHE A 130 20.93 -1.31 18.99
CA PHE A 130 21.53 -1.27 20.32
C PHE A 130 21.67 0.16 20.88
N TYR A 131 21.91 1.14 20.01
CA TYR A 131 22.02 2.57 20.35
C TYR A 131 20.73 3.15 20.97
N LYS A 132 19.59 2.47 20.81
CA LYS A 132 18.32 2.86 21.47
C LYS A 132 18.28 2.44 22.95
N GLY A 133 19.27 1.69 23.43
CA GLY A 133 19.42 1.28 24.84
C GLY A 133 18.36 0.30 25.35
N LYS A 134 17.66 -0.40 24.45
CA LYS A 134 16.48 -1.22 24.80
C LYS A 134 16.80 -2.69 25.10
N SER A 135 17.93 -3.21 24.64
CA SER A 135 18.31 -4.62 24.84
C SER A 135 19.65 -4.69 25.57
N LYS A 136 19.63 -5.16 26.82
CA LYS A 136 20.84 -5.45 27.61
C LYS A 136 21.65 -6.57 26.96
N LEU A 137 20.97 -7.58 26.41
CA LEU A 137 21.56 -8.73 25.74
C LEU A 137 22.35 -8.30 24.49
N ALA A 138 21.83 -7.35 23.70
CA ALA A 138 22.56 -6.82 22.55
C ALA A 138 23.81 -6.03 22.95
N ILE A 139 23.78 -5.34 24.10
CA ILE A 139 24.95 -4.61 24.62
C ILE A 139 26.02 -5.60 25.07
N GLU A 140 25.63 -6.65 25.80
CA GLU A 140 26.52 -7.73 26.24
C GLU A 140 27.18 -8.44 25.04
N PHE A 141 26.38 -8.82 24.06
CA PHE A 141 26.85 -9.42 22.80
C PHE A 141 27.86 -8.52 22.06
N LEU A 142 27.65 -7.20 22.02
CA LEU A 142 28.56 -6.26 21.36
C LEU A 142 29.82 -5.93 22.18
N GLN A 143 29.82 -6.23 23.48
CA GLN A 143 30.97 -6.00 24.37
C GLN A 143 31.88 -7.22 24.47
N GLU A 144 31.36 -8.42 24.23
CA GLU A 144 32.16 -9.63 24.14
C GLU A 144 33.06 -9.63 22.89
N HIS A 145 34.22 -10.28 23.01
CA HIS A 145 35.10 -10.48 21.87
C HIS A 145 34.51 -11.56 20.97
N SER A 146 34.27 -11.26 19.69
CA SER A 146 33.71 -12.23 18.73
C SER A 146 34.60 -13.47 18.62
N PRO A 147 34.13 -14.65 19.07
CA PRO A 147 34.88 -15.89 18.92
C PRO A 147 34.79 -16.48 17.51
N PHE A 148 33.87 -15.99 16.65
CA PHE A 148 33.62 -16.55 15.32
C PHE A 148 33.86 -15.55 14.19
N GLU A 149 34.89 -14.71 14.31
CA GLU A 149 35.34 -13.80 13.26
C GLU A 149 34.18 -12.94 12.68
N ASP A 150 33.36 -12.35 13.54
CA ASP A 150 32.19 -11.52 13.21
C ASP A 150 31.09 -12.18 12.34
N THR A 151 31.13 -13.50 12.13
CA THR A 151 30.12 -14.23 11.34
C THR A 151 28.78 -14.41 12.07
N GLU A 152 28.75 -14.16 13.38
CA GLU A 152 27.55 -14.14 14.22
C GLU A 152 26.51 -13.13 13.71
N ASN A 153 26.98 -11.98 13.21
CA ASN A 153 26.12 -10.95 12.63
C ASN A 153 25.43 -11.44 11.35
N LEU A 154 26.15 -12.18 10.49
CA LEU A 154 25.57 -12.80 9.30
C LEU A 154 24.51 -13.83 9.70
N TYR A 155 24.84 -14.68 10.68
CA TYR A 155 23.93 -15.70 11.17
C TYR A 155 22.62 -15.08 11.72
N LEU A 156 22.74 -14.05 12.56
CA LEU A 156 21.58 -13.31 13.09
C LEU A 156 20.76 -12.65 11.97
N GLU A 157 21.40 -12.06 10.96
CA GLU A 157 20.72 -11.46 9.81
C GLU A 157 19.91 -12.50 9.02
N LEU A 158 20.53 -13.65 8.72
CA LEU A 158 19.88 -14.76 8.04
C LEU A 158 18.70 -15.31 8.86
N LYS A 159 18.86 -15.42 10.18
CA LYS A 159 17.79 -15.80 11.10
C LYS A 159 16.64 -14.79 11.07
N ALA A 160 16.93 -13.49 11.00
CA ALA A 160 15.92 -12.44 10.95
C ALA A 160 15.07 -12.48 9.66
N LEU A 161 15.62 -12.97 8.55
CA LEU A 161 14.87 -13.20 7.30
C LEU A 161 13.85 -14.35 7.44
N LEU A 162 14.02 -15.25 8.41
CA LEU A 162 13.08 -16.33 8.69
C LEU A 162 11.95 -15.93 9.67
N MET A 163 12.05 -14.78 10.32
CA MET A 163 11.01 -14.28 11.24
C MET A 163 9.78 -13.76 10.47
N THR A 164 8.60 -13.82 11.09
CA THR A 164 7.36 -13.22 10.55
C THR A 164 6.86 -11.99 11.30
N ASP A 165 7.44 -11.73 12.47
CA ASP A 165 7.17 -10.55 13.31
C ASP A 165 8.51 -10.05 13.91
N PRO A 166 8.80 -8.74 13.93
CA PRO A 166 10.03 -8.21 14.52
C PRO A 166 10.24 -8.53 16.00
N LYS A 167 9.17 -8.92 16.71
CA LYS A 167 9.20 -9.27 18.14
C LYS A 167 9.46 -10.76 18.39
N GLU A 168 9.51 -11.57 17.34
CA GLU A 168 9.88 -12.99 17.46
C GLU A 168 11.32 -13.11 17.97
N LYS A 169 11.48 -13.72 19.14
CA LYS A 169 12.81 -13.96 19.75
C LYS A 169 13.40 -15.32 19.38
N LYS A 170 12.56 -16.27 18.96
CA LYS A 170 12.95 -17.62 18.55
C LYS A 170 12.21 -17.97 17.27
N LEU A 171 12.90 -18.67 16.38
CA LEU A 171 12.26 -19.23 15.20
C LEU A 171 11.34 -20.38 15.61
N PRO A 172 10.15 -20.51 14.98
CA PRO A 172 9.33 -21.70 15.16
C PRO A 172 10.02 -22.92 14.56
N GLU A 173 9.75 -24.12 15.08
CA GLU A 173 10.28 -25.39 14.54
C GLU A 173 9.98 -25.57 13.04
N ASN A 174 8.82 -25.07 12.60
CA ASN A 174 8.43 -25.03 11.20
C ASN A 174 8.36 -23.58 10.72
N ILE A 175 9.18 -23.24 9.72
CA ILE A 175 9.20 -21.91 9.12
C ILE A 175 7.87 -21.62 8.45
N ARG A 176 7.29 -20.46 8.78
CA ARG A 176 5.99 -20.03 8.25
C ARG A 176 6.17 -19.24 6.97
N TYR A 177 5.40 -19.60 5.94
CA TYR A 177 5.38 -18.95 4.62
C TYR A 177 4.01 -18.31 4.39
N PRO A 178 3.77 -17.08 4.90
CA PRO A 178 2.46 -16.44 4.84
C PRO A 178 2.12 -15.97 3.41
N SER A 179 0.84 -16.02 3.04
CA SER A 179 0.38 -15.47 1.75
C SER A 179 0.63 -13.95 1.63
N ILE A 180 0.68 -13.25 2.76
CA ILE A 180 1.04 -11.83 2.85
C ILE A 180 1.88 -11.64 4.12
N TYR A 181 3.09 -11.12 3.97
CA TYR A 181 3.95 -10.77 5.10
C TYR A 181 3.42 -9.59 5.90
N ASN A 182 3.67 -9.57 7.21
CA ASN A 182 3.41 -8.39 8.02
C ASN A 182 4.28 -7.22 7.51
N LYS A 183 3.69 -6.02 7.39
CA LYS A 183 4.39 -4.82 6.94
C LYS A 183 5.54 -4.43 7.88
N ASP A 184 5.39 -4.66 9.19
CA ASP A 184 6.38 -4.26 10.17
C ASP A 184 7.69 -5.05 10.00
N ILE A 185 7.60 -6.36 9.70
CA ILE A 185 8.80 -7.18 9.45
C ILE A 185 9.47 -6.82 8.12
N VAL A 186 8.70 -6.59 7.06
CA VAL A 186 9.25 -6.19 5.76
C VAL A 186 9.90 -4.80 5.86
N ALA A 187 9.29 -3.88 6.61
CA ALA A 187 9.88 -2.57 6.90
C ALA A 187 11.21 -2.70 7.65
N LYS A 188 11.29 -3.59 8.64
CA LYS A 188 12.54 -3.86 9.38
C LYS A 188 13.63 -4.46 8.50
N TRP A 189 13.27 -5.40 7.62
CA TRP A 189 14.21 -5.94 6.64
C TRP A 189 14.76 -4.85 5.73
N LEU A 190 13.91 -3.94 5.27
CA LEU A 190 14.32 -2.82 4.42
C LEU A 190 15.16 -1.78 5.18
N GLU A 191 14.75 -1.38 6.39
CA GLU A 191 15.43 -0.41 7.25
C GLU A 191 16.87 -0.84 7.54
N HIS A 192 17.05 -2.12 7.88
CA HIS A 192 18.34 -2.68 8.29
C HIS A 192 19.09 -3.41 7.17
N LYS A 193 18.60 -3.31 5.93
CA LYS A 193 19.16 -3.98 4.74
C LYS A 193 19.39 -5.48 4.93
N CYS A 194 18.44 -6.16 5.59
CA CYS A 194 18.49 -7.60 5.75
C CYS A 194 18.46 -8.27 4.37
N GLY A 195 19.33 -9.24 4.14
CA GLY A 195 19.60 -9.84 2.83
C GLY A 195 20.92 -9.36 2.20
N SER A 196 21.53 -8.28 2.72
CA SER A 196 22.83 -7.80 2.23
C SER A 196 24.03 -8.56 2.81
N GLY A 197 23.84 -9.33 3.89
CA GLY A 197 24.89 -10.10 4.54
C GLY A 197 25.60 -11.06 3.58
N LEU A 198 24.87 -11.85 2.79
CA LEU A 198 25.52 -12.77 1.84
C LEU A 198 26.42 -12.02 0.84
N TRP A 199 25.99 -10.86 0.33
CA TRP A 199 26.82 -10.02 -0.53
C TRP A 199 28.05 -9.47 0.18
N TYR A 200 27.90 -9.01 1.43
CA TYR A 200 29.00 -8.45 2.20
C TYR A 200 30.06 -9.50 2.53
N TYR A 201 29.64 -10.66 3.08
CA TYR A 201 30.56 -11.69 3.56
C TYR A 201 31.15 -12.55 2.44
N PHE A 202 30.39 -12.88 1.39
CA PHE A 202 30.90 -13.72 0.28
C PHE A 202 31.38 -12.90 -0.93
N GLY A 203 31.07 -11.60 -1.00
CA GLY A 203 31.49 -10.72 -2.08
C GLY A 203 32.54 -9.71 -1.63
N TYR A 204 32.13 -8.73 -0.82
CA TYR A 204 32.98 -7.59 -0.49
C TYR A 204 34.17 -7.95 0.43
N LYS A 205 33.95 -8.81 1.43
CA LYS A 205 34.94 -9.18 2.46
C LYS A 205 35.27 -10.66 2.54
N TYR A 206 35.03 -11.43 1.48
CA TYR A 206 35.23 -12.88 1.55
C TYR A 206 36.67 -13.28 1.88
N GLY A 207 37.66 -12.51 1.42
CA GLY A 207 39.06 -12.73 1.78
C GLY A 207 39.32 -12.72 3.29
N ASP A 208 38.59 -11.90 4.04
CA ASP A 208 38.73 -11.76 5.49
C ASP A 208 38.02 -12.89 6.26
N PHE A 209 36.96 -13.48 5.69
CA PHE A 209 36.09 -14.46 6.36
C PHE A 209 36.23 -15.89 5.81
N LYS A 210 37.15 -16.14 4.87
CA LYS A 210 37.32 -17.47 4.24
C LYS A 210 37.65 -18.58 5.25
N SER A 211 38.31 -18.24 6.35
CA SER A 211 38.59 -19.16 7.47
C SER A 211 37.33 -19.53 8.26
N ALA A 212 36.37 -18.62 8.37
CA ALA A 212 35.17 -18.80 9.18
C ALA A 212 33.92 -19.24 8.39
N LEU A 213 33.88 -19.01 7.07
CA LEU A 213 32.77 -19.37 6.19
C LEU A 213 33.23 -20.34 5.10
N ASP A 214 32.93 -21.63 5.28
CA ASP A 214 33.31 -22.67 4.32
C ASP A 214 32.09 -23.21 3.55
N PHE A 215 31.81 -22.59 2.40
CA PHE A 215 30.71 -23.02 1.55
C PHE A 215 30.93 -24.43 0.96
N ASN A 216 32.17 -24.95 0.92
CA ASN A 216 32.43 -26.30 0.40
C ASN A 216 31.90 -27.38 1.35
N ASN A 217 31.74 -27.07 2.64
CA ASN A 217 31.16 -27.99 3.62
C ASN A 217 29.64 -28.09 3.55
N VAL A 218 28.98 -27.28 2.72
CA VAL A 218 27.56 -27.48 2.39
C VAL A 218 27.44 -28.76 1.58
N TYR A 219 26.64 -29.73 2.03
CA TYR A 219 26.44 -30.99 1.30
C TYR A 219 26.04 -30.75 -0.17
N GLU A 220 26.62 -31.49 -1.11
CA GLU A 220 26.37 -31.34 -2.57
C GLU A 220 24.87 -31.29 -2.90
N ARG A 221 24.07 -32.21 -2.33
CA ARG A 221 22.60 -32.21 -2.50
C ARG A 221 21.92 -30.91 -2.07
N HIS A 222 22.46 -30.22 -1.05
CA HIS A 222 21.93 -28.93 -0.59
C HIS A 222 22.41 -27.80 -1.50
N GLN A 223 23.64 -27.86 -2.00
CA GLN A 223 24.14 -26.91 -3.01
C GLN A 223 23.27 -26.95 -4.27
N GLU A 224 23.01 -28.15 -4.82
CA GLU A 224 22.13 -28.36 -5.98
C GLU A 224 20.71 -27.84 -5.74
N LYS A 225 20.15 -28.15 -4.57
CA LYS A 225 18.83 -27.65 -4.17
C LYS A 225 18.80 -26.13 -4.10
N ILE A 226 19.81 -25.50 -3.49
CA ILE A 226 19.92 -24.04 -3.41
C ILE A 226 20.00 -23.43 -4.82
N MET A 227 20.82 -23.98 -5.71
CA MET A 227 20.94 -23.48 -7.08
C MET A 227 19.62 -23.61 -7.86
N THR A 228 18.89 -24.72 -7.67
CA THR A 228 17.57 -24.92 -8.29
C THR A 228 16.55 -23.91 -7.75
N LEU A 229 16.55 -23.66 -6.43
CA LEU A 229 15.69 -22.66 -5.81
C LEU A 229 16.04 -21.25 -6.32
N ALA A 230 17.32 -20.89 -6.41
CA ALA A 230 17.75 -19.60 -6.95
C ALA A 230 17.31 -19.43 -8.41
N ASN A 231 17.45 -20.47 -9.24
CA ASN A 231 16.94 -20.47 -10.61
C ASN A 231 15.42 -20.26 -10.70
N SER A 232 14.65 -20.75 -9.73
CA SER A 232 13.21 -20.49 -9.68
C SER A 232 12.85 -19.07 -9.20
N ILE A 233 13.77 -18.38 -8.50
CA ILE A 233 13.62 -16.96 -8.16
C ILE A 233 13.76 -16.12 -9.44
N ASP A 234 14.81 -16.41 -10.22
CA ASP A 234 15.10 -15.73 -11.48
C ASP A 234 16.07 -16.55 -12.35
N SER A 235 15.57 -17.15 -13.42
CA SER A 235 16.39 -18.00 -14.27
C SER A 235 17.45 -17.18 -15.02
N GLU A 236 17.12 -15.98 -15.49
CA GLU A 236 18.09 -15.13 -16.21
C GLU A 236 19.25 -14.74 -15.31
N ALA A 237 18.96 -14.49 -14.03
CA ALA A 237 20.01 -14.16 -13.07
C ALA A 237 20.87 -15.38 -12.69
N PHE A 238 20.34 -16.60 -12.58
CA PHE A 238 21.04 -17.71 -11.92
C PHE A 238 21.40 -18.93 -12.80
N GLN A 239 20.93 -19.01 -14.05
CA GLN A 239 21.02 -20.21 -14.90
C GLN A 239 22.42 -20.79 -15.07
N ASP A 240 23.43 -19.97 -15.27
CA ASP A 240 24.81 -20.41 -15.53
C ASP A 240 25.72 -20.30 -14.29
N SER A 241 25.12 -20.23 -13.10
CA SER A 241 25.89 -20.07 -11.85
C SER A 241 26.30 -21.43 -11.28
N SER A 242 27.53 -21.51 -10.77
CA SER A 242 28.00 -22.62 -9.92
C SER A 242 27.90 -22.22 -8.45
N PHE A 243 27.77 -23.20 -7.56
CA PHE A 243 27.72 -22.93 -6.12
C PHE A 243 29.09 -22.53 -5.60
N ASN A 244 29.30 -21.23 -5.39
CA ASN A 244 30.53 -20.64 -4.89
C ASN A 244 30.23 -19.31 -4.18
N GLU A 245 31.27 -18.62 -3.71
CA GLU A 245 31.16 -17.33 -3.03
C GLU A 245 30.50 -16.26 -3.91
N VAL A 246 30.80 -16.24 -5.22
CA VAL A 246 30.24 -15.27 -6.17
C VAL A 246 28.73 -15.47 -6.31
N PHE A 247 28.28 -16.73 -6.37
CA PHE A 247 26.87 -17.07 -6.40
C PHE A 247 26.14 -16.63 -5.12
N LEU A 248 26.70 -16.90 -3.94
CA LEU A 248 26.10 -16.48 -2.66
C LEU A 248 26.04 -14.95 -2.56
N ALA A 249 27.09 -14.26 -2.99
CA ALA A 249 27.12 -12.80 -3.01
C ALA A 249 26.06 -12.22 -3.95
N LYS A 250 25.94 -12.78 -5.16
CA LYS A 250 24.94 -12.40 -6.16
C LYS A 250 23.51 -12.64 -5.65
N LEU A 251 23.29 -13.74 -4.93
CA LEU A 251 22.00 -14.04 -4.32
C LEU A 251 21.61 -12.97 -3.27
N GLY A 252 22.53 -12.60 -2.38
CA GLY A 252 22.29 -11.53 -1.40
C GLY A 252 21.99 -10.18 -2.07
N GLU A 253 22.78 -9.83 -3.09
CA GLU A 253 22.58 -8.60 -3.85
C GLU A 253 21.21 -8.56 -4.54
N TYR A 254 20.82 -9.66 -5.19
CA TYR A 254 19.54 -9.76 -5.89
C TYR A 254 18.36 -9.56 -4.92
N ILE A 255 18.36 -10.22 -3.78
CA ILE A 255 17.25 -10.10 -2.82
C ILE A 255 17.13 -8.69 -2.25
N ASN A 256 18.27 -8.08 -1.91
CA ASN A 256 18.31 -6.76 -1.33
C ASN A 256 17.93 -5.65 -2.33
N LYS A 257 18.19 -5.85 -3.63
CA LYS A 257 17.84 -4.87 -4.69
C LYS A 257 16.47 -5.10 -5.31
N GLU A 258 16.08 -6.35 -5.50
CA GLU A 258 14.89 -6.70 -6.29
C GLU A 258 13.73 -7.20 -5.43
N VAL A 259 13.96 -8.13 -4.49
CA VAL A 259 12.85 -8.83 -3.82
C VAL A 259 12.28 -8.03 -2.65
N ILE A 260 13.11 -7.68 -1.65
CA ILE A 260 12.64 -7.00 -0.44
C ILE A 260 12.05 -5.61 -0.75
N PRO A 261 12.69 -4.76 -1.58
CA PRO A 261 12.13 -3.45 -1.93
C PRO A 261 10.81 -3.56 -2.68
N LYS A 262 10.68 -4.48 -3.65
CA LYS A 262 9.43 -4.68 -4.39
C LYS A 262 8.34 -5.26 -3.50
N LEU A 263 8.68 -6.15 -2.56
CA LEU A 263 7.75 -6.69 -1.59
C LEU A 263 7.12 -5.55 -0.77
N PHE A 264 7.97 -4.66 -0.22
CA PHE A 264 7.50 -3.48 0.50
C PHE A 264 6.65 -2.54 -0.37
N GLN A 265 7.10 -2.27 -1.60
CA GLN A 265 6.40 -1.37 -2.53
C GLN A 265 5.00 -1.89 -2.91
N PHE A 266 4.87 -3.19 -3.22
CA PHE A 266 3.61 -3.77 -3.66
C PHE A 266 2.60 -3.97 -2.52
N GLN A 267 3.08 -4.18 -1.29
CA GLN A 267 2.22 -4.13 -0.10
C GLN A 267 1.57 -2.75 0.08
N GLY A 268 2.29 -1.66 -0.21
CA GLY A 268 1.74 -0.30 -0.17
C GLY A 268 0.63 -0.06 -1.20
N ARG A 269 0.75 -0.64 -2.41
CA ARG A 269 -0.21 -0.43 -3.51
C ARG A 269 -1.56 -1.15 -3.32
N THR A 270 -1.60 -2.19 -2.50
CA THR A 270 -2.80 -3.04 -2.32
C THR A 270 -3.81 -2.44 -1.33
N GLU A 271 -3.40 -1.46 -0.53
CA GLU A 271 -4.22 -0.83 0.52
C GLU A 271 -4.98 0.44 0.10
N ASN A 272 -4.83 0.90 -1.14
CA ASN A 272 -5.42 2.17 -1.54
C ASN A 272 -6.96 2.11 -1.53
N SER A 273 -7.55 2.94 -0.68
CA SER A 273 -9.00 3.21 -0.64
C SER A 273 -9.46 3.96 -1.90
N LEU A 274 -10.78 4.01 -2.14
CA LEU A 274 -11.40 4.79 -3.21
C LEU A 274 -10.81 6.22 -3.30
N PRO A 275 -10.33 6.65 -4.48
CA PRO A 275 -9.82 8.00 -4.70
C PRO A 275 -10.80 9.07 -4.25
N GLY A 276 -10.28 10.22 -3.81
CA GLY A 276 -11.08 11.33 -3.30
C GLY A 276 -12.12 11.84 -4.32
N LEU A 277 -11.75 11.91 -5.60
CA LEU A 277 -12.66 12.34 -6.67
C LEU A 277 -13.83 11.36 -6.87
N MET A 278 -13.59 10.05 -6.75
CA MET A 278 -14.67 9.07 -6.86
C MET A 278 -15.70 9.23 -5.75
N LYS A 279 -15.25 9.47 -4.50
CA LYS A 279 -16.16 9.77 -3.38
C LYS A 279 -16.95 11.05 -3.63
N TYR A 280 -16.26 12.09 -4.10
CA TYR A 280 -16.86 13.38 -4.45
C TYR A 280 -17.96 13.25 -5.51
N LEU A 281 -17.65 12.62 -6.65
CA LEU A 281 -18.61 12.42 -7.74
C LEU A 281 -19.76 11.50 -7.33
N TYR A 282 -19.52 10.53 -6.45
CA TYR A 282 -20.57 9.66 -5.91
C TYR A 282 -21.61 10.45 -5.09
N PHE A 283 -21.18 11.39 -4.23
CA PHE A 283 -22.13 12.24 -3.50
C PHE A 283 -22.94 13.11 -4.44
N ILE A 284 -22.30 13.74 -5.42
CA ILE A 284 -22.98 14.57 -6.43
C ILE A 284 -24.01 13.75 -7.19
N PHE A 285 -23.64 12.55 -7.63
CA PHE A 285 -24.55 11.61 -8.27
C PHE A 285 -25.78 11.32 -7.38
N LEU A 286 -25.56 11.02 -6.11
CA LEU A 286 -26.65 10.71 -5.17
C LEU A 286 -27.62 11.90 -5.00
N PHE A 287 -27.09 13.12 -4.86
CA PHE A 287 -27.93 14.32 -4.76
C PHE A 287 -28.68 14.62 -6.07
N LEU A 288 -28.05 14.44 -7.24
CA LEU A 288 -28.73 14.61 -8.54
C LEU A 288 -29.85 13.59 -8.75
N VAL A 289 -29.65 12.33 -8.34
CA VAL A 289 -30.71 11.32 -8.43
C VAL A 289 -31.85 11.63 -7.45
N LEU A 290 -31.52 11.96 -6.20
CA LEU A 290 -32.53 12.22 -5.17
C LEU A 290 -33.36 13.47 -5.50
N PHE A 291 -32.70 14.60 -5.76
CA PHE A 291 -33.37 15.88 -5.94
C PHE A 291 -33.67 16.23 -7.39
N GLY A 292 -32.90 15.72 -8.36
CA GLY A 292 -33.12 16.01 -9.78
C GLY A 292 -34.03 15.03 -10.52
N LEU A 293 -34.21 13.82 -9.99
CA LEU A 293 -35.05 12.78 -10.59
C LEU A 293 -36.18 12.35 -9.65
N LEU A 294 -35.84 11.72 -8.53
CA LEU A 294 -36.81 11.07 -7.66
C LEU A 294 -37.82 12.06 -7.06
N LEU A 295 -37.35 13.21 -6.58
CA LEU A 295 -38.21 14.21 -5.94
C LEU A 295 -39.20 14.88 -6.92
N PRO A 296 -38.79 15.35 -8.12
CA PRO A 296 -39.71 15.79 -9.18
C PRO A 296 -40.71 14.72 -9.63
N ILE A 297 -40.25 13.48 -9.79
CA ILE A 297 -41.12 12.36 -10.17
C ILE A 297 -42.15 12.11 -9.08
N ALA A 298 -41.74 12.11 -7.81
CA ALA A 298 -42.65 11.98 -6.67
C ALA A 298 -43.69 13.11 -6.65
N PHE A 299 -43.29 14.35 -6.98
CA PHE A 299 -44.24 15.46 -7.13
C PHE A 299 -45.30 15.16 -8.19
N MET A 300 -44.92 14.64 -9.36
CA MET A 300 -45.86 14.29 -10.43
C MET A 300 -46.83 13.17 -10.04
N PHE A 301 -46.33 12.13 -9.37
CA PHE A 301 -47.14 10.95 -9.03
C PHE A 301 -48.06 11.17 -7.82
N PHE A 302 -47.60 11.91 -6.81
CA PHE A 302 -48.33 12.09 -5.56
C PHE A 302 -48.97 13.47 -5.42
N SER A 303 -48.87 14.31 -6.46
CA SER A 303 -49.39 15.70 -6.45
C SER A 303 -48.91 16.48 -5.21
N LEU A 304 -47.61 16.39 -4.91
CA LEU A 304 -47.02 17.00 -3.72
C LEU A 304 -47.10 18.54 -3.77
N HIS A 305 -46.87 19.18 -2.63
CA HIS A 305 -46.86 20.64 -2.54
C HIS A 305 -45.77 21.25 -3.45
N ILE A 306 -46.03 22.43 -4.06
CA ILE A 306 -45.12 23.12 -5.00
C ILE A 306 -43.72 23.40 -4.43
N LEU A 307 -43.64 23.53 -3.09
CA LEU A 307 -42.39 23.63 -2.33
C LEU A 307 -41.40 22.51 -2.70
N THR A 308 -41.91 21.32 -3.01
CA THR A 308 -41.12 20.15 -3.42
C THR A 308 -40.31 20.43 -4.70
N LEU A 309 -40.97 21.03 -5.71
CA LEU A 309 -40.28 21.45 -6.94
C LEU A 309 -39.31 22.61 -6.68
N ILE A 310 -39.68 23.56 -5.83
CA ILE A 310 -38.80 24.69 -5.48
C ILE A 310 -37.49 24.19 -4.84
N ILE A 311 -37.59 23.27 -3.87
CA ILE A 311 -36.43 22.65 -3.22
C ILE A 311 -35.59 21.88 -4.24
N SER A 312 -36.24 21.06 -5.07
CA SER A 312 -35.60 20.30 -6.15
C SER A 312 -34.77 21.19 -7.09
N PHE A 313 -35.42 22.18 -7.71
CA PHE A 313 -34.78 23.10 -8.65
C PHE A 313 -33.62 23.85 -7.99
N SER A 314 -33.81 24.34 -6.77
CA SER A 314 -32.78 25.11 -6.05
C SER A 314 -31.54 24.26 -5.75
N ILE A 315 -31.72 23.03 -5.28
CA ILE A 315 -30.61 22.13 -4.95
C ILE A 315 -29.83 21.75 -6.21
N VAL A 316 -30.52 21.32 -7.27
CA VAL A 316 -29.84 20.91 -8.51
C VAL A 316 -29.14 22.07 -9.20
N SER A 317 -29.76 23.25 -9.28
CA SER A 317 -29.09 24.44 -9.82
C SER A 317 -27.83 24.79 -9.02
N SER A 318 -27.87 24.62 -7.70
CA SER A 318 -26.71 24.85 -6.83
C SER A 318 -25.62 23.80 -7.02
N ILE A 319 -25.98 22.53 -7.25
CA ILE A 319 -25.03 21.46 -7.59
C ILE A 319 -24.36 21.71 -8.94
N ILE A 320 -25.12 22.15 -9.95
CA ILE A 320 -24.57 22.48 -11.28
C ILE A 320 -23.59 23.64 -11.15
N PHE A 321 -23.96 24.69 -10.41
CA PHE A 321 -23.07 25.82 -10.14
C PHE A 321 -21.80 25.37 -9.40
N PHE A 322 -21.95 24.53 -8.38
CA PHE A 322 -20.84 23.98 -7.63
C PHE A 322 -19.90 23.15 -8.50
N LEU A 323 -20.45 22.26 -9.35
CA LEU A 323 -19.67 21.50 -10.33
C LEU A 323 -18.89 22.43 -11.26
N ALA A 324 -19.57 23.41 -11.88
CA ALA A 324 -18.94 24.32 -12.82
C ALA A 324 -17.77 25.11 -12.22
N THR A 325 -17.86 25.47 -10.94
CA THR A 325 -16.85 26.29 -10.25
C THR A 325 -15.73 25.49 -9.58
N SER A 326 -15.98 24.23 -9.20
CA SER A 326 -15.03 23.40 -8.45
C SER A 326 -14.28 22.36 -9.29
N LEU A 327 -14.82 21.94 -10.44
CA LEU A 327 -14.29 20.80 -11.21
C LEU A 327 -12.81 20.96 -11.60
N TYR A 328 -12.42 22.14 -12.05
CA TYR A 328 -11.03 22.43 -12.41
C TYR A 328 -10.07 22.25 -11.22
N GLN A 329 -10.46 22.72 -10.04
CA GLN A 329 -9.64 22.63 -8.84
C GLN A 329 -9.47 21.19 -8.37
N PHE A 330 -10.54 20.39 -8.43
CA PHE A 330 -10.48 18.97 -8.10
C PHE A 330 -9.59 18.20 -9.07
N MET A 331 -9.72 18.45 -10.37
CA MET A 331 -8.83 17.84 -11.38
C MET A 331 -7.36 18.20 -11.13
N ASN A 332 -7.06 19.48 -10.90
CA ASN A 332 -5.69 19.92 -10.67
C ASN A 332 -5.11 19.35 -9.35
N ARG A 333 -5.94 19.10 -8.34
CA ARG A 333 -5.53 18.47 -7.09
C ARG A 333 -5.19 17.00 -7.28
N GLU A 334 -5.92 16.27 -8.11
CA GLU A 334 -5.71 14.84 -8.32
C GLU A 334 -4.58 14.55 -9.30
N ILE A 335 -4.36 15.41 -10.31
CA ILE A 335 -3.19 15.30 -11.21
C ILE A 335 -1.87 15.53 -10.46
N ASN A 336 -1.88 16.41 -9.45
CA ASN A 336 -0.69 16.80 -8.68
C ASN A 336 -0.59 16.11 -7.30
N SER A 337 -1.44 15.12 -7.02
CA SER A 337 -1.39 14.29 -5.81
C SER A 337 -0.78 12.93 -6.13
#